data_AF-A0A816HU61-F1
#
_entry.id   AF-A0A816HU61-F1
#
_cell.length_a   1.000
_cell.length_b   1.000
_cell.length_c   1.000
_cell.angle_alpha   90.00
_cell.angle_beta   90.00
_cell.angle_gamma   90.00
#
_symmetry.space_group_name_H-M   'P 1'
#
loop_
_entity.id
_entity.type
_entity.pdbx_description
1 polymer ?
#
loop_
_entity_poly.entity_id
_entity_poly.type
_entity_poly.pdbx_seq_one_letter_code
_entity_poly.pdbx_strand_id
1 'polypeptide(L)'
;MGKKQRLYKTMLEEIKKLAPDFDPPNVMVDFERASMNAIKNLFPTANLSGCFFHLCQNVYHAVTRFDLKTLYGENENFAQQIRSLPALAFLPTTDVIATFDEIKAQFPAEGLKKEQCYVDAQIIQAEADVRQARRREQIRR
;
A
#
# COMPACT_ATOMS: atom_id res chain seq x y z
N MET A 1 9.73 1.73 -13.72
CA MET A 1 9.10 0.90 -14.76
C MET A 1 8.44 -0.28 -14.05
N GLY A 2 7.11 -0.27 -13.92
CA GLY A 2 6.38 -1.33 -13.19
C GLY A 2 6.54 -2.69 -13.86
N LYS A 3 6.59 -3.77 -13.09
CA LYS A 3 6.69 -5.12 -13.65
C LYS A 3 5.35 -5.43 -14.32
N LYS A 4 5.39 -5.96 -15.55
CA LYS A 4 4.15 -6.27 -16.29
C LYS A 4 3.40 -7.38 -15.55
N GLN A 5 2.09 -7.23 -15.34
CA GLN A 5 1.19 -8.23 -14.72
C GLN A 5 1.38 -9.65 -15.28
N ARG A 6 1.70 -9.75 -16.57
CA ARG A 6 2.04 -11.02 -17.23
C ARG A 6 3.17 -11.77 -16.52
N LEU A 7 4.22 -11.10 -16.03
CA LEU A 7 5.34 -11.74 -15.35
C LEU A 7 4.92 -12.34 -14.00
N TYR A 8 4.15 -11.60 -13.21
CA TYR A 8 3.59 -12.12 -11.96
C TYR A 8 2.69 -13.32 -12.21
N LYS A 9 1.81 -13.23 -13.21
CA LYS A 9 0.95 -14.34 -13.61
C LYS A 9 1.79 -15.58 -13.99
N THR A 10 2.77 -15.43 -14.88
CA THR A 10 3.62 -16.54 -15.31
C THR A 10 4.34 -17.20 -14.13
N MET A 11 4.95 -16.41 -13.23
CA MET A 11 5.62 -16.96 -12.05
C MET A 11 4.67 -17.76 -11.16
N LEU A 12 3.49 -17.22 -10.85
CA LEU A 12 2.52 -17.87 -9.98
C LEU A 12 1.91 -19.12 -10.65
N GLU A 13 1.74 -19.11 -11.97
CA GLU A 13 1.32 -20.29 -12.74
C GLU A 13 2.37 -21.41 -12.64
N GLU A 14 3.67 -21.10 -12.73
CA GLU A 14 4.72 -22.11 -12.52
C GLU A 14 4.71 -22.68 -11.10
N ILE A 15 4.46 -21.85 -10.07
CA ILE A 15 4.29 -22.34 -8.70
C ILE A 15 3.12 -23.32 -8.62
N LYS A 16 1.98 -23.00 -9.25
CA LYS A 16 0.79 -23.86 -9.23
C LYS A 16 1.00 -25.15 -10.04
N LYS A 17 1.84 -25.14 -11.07
CA LYS A 17 2.25 -26.37 -11.78
C LYS A 17 3.11 -27.28 -10.89
N LEU A 18 4.04 -26.70 -10.12
CA LEU A 18 4.92 -27.44 -9.22
C LEU A 18 4.21 -27.95 -7.96
N ALA A 19 3.21 -27.21 -7.49
CA ALA A 19 2.38 -27.55 -6.34
C ALA A 19 0.90 -27.31 -6.65
N PRO A 20 0.22 -28.28 -7.31
CA PRO A 20 -1.17 -28.14 -7.73
C PRO A 20 -2.16 -27.85 -6.59
N ASP A 21 -1.89 -28.43 -5.41
CA ASP A 21 -2.71 -28.28 -4.22
C ASP A 21 -2.35 -27.04 -3.38
N PHE A 22 -1.41 -26.21 -3.85
CA PHE A 22 -1.06 -24.97 -3.17
C PHE A 22 -2.22 -23.97 -3.27
N ASP A 23 -2.91 -23.75 -2.17
CA ASP A 23 -3.96 -22.75 -2.01
C ASP A 23 -3.76 -21.97 -0.69
N PRO A 24 -2.96 -20.89 -0.70
CA PRO A 24 -2.64 -20.18 0.52
C PRO A 24 -3.87 -19.42 1.05
N PRO A 25 -4.24 -19.56 2.33
CA PRO A 25 -5.39 -18.86 2.89
C PRO A 25 -5.14 -17.35 3.03
N ASN A 26 -3.87 -16.93 3.14
CA ASN A 26 -3.47 -15.54 3.26
C ASN A 26 -2.26 -15.26 2.37
N VAL A 27 -2.28 -14.13 1.69
CA VAL A 27 -1.15 -13.66 0.89
C VAL A 27 -0.83 -12.22 1.26
N MET A 28 0.42 -11.99 1.65
CA MET A 28 0.96 -10.65 1.85
C MET A 28 1.64 -10.22 0.54
N VAL A 29 1.28 -9.06 0.02
CA VAL A 29 1.74 -8.58 -1.28
C VAL A 29 2.24 -7.15 -1.18
N ASP A 30 3.14 -6.78 -2.10
CA ASP A 30 3.42 -5.37 -2.36
C ASP A 30 2.19 -4.64 -2.92
N PHE A 31 2.21 -3.31 -2.90
CA PHE A 31 1.07 -2.51 -3.36
C PHE A 31 1.05 -2.35 -4.90
N GLU A 32 1.73 -3.21 -5.65
CA GLU A 32 1.70 -3.16 -7.11
C GLU A 32 0.40 -3.78 -7.63
N ARG A 33 -0.48 -3.00 -8.28
CA ARG A 33 -1.75 -3.52 -8.82
C ARG A 33 -1.59 -4.77 -9.69
N ALA A 34 -0.48 -4.84 -10.44
CA ALA A 34 -0.16 -5.98 -11.28
C ALA A 34 0.03 -7.29 -10.49
N SER A 35 0.71 -7.24 -9.33
CA SER A 35 0.94 -8.41 -8.46
C SER A 35 -0.36 -8.80 -7.76
N MET A 36 -1.08 -7.83 -7.20
CA MET A 36 -2.37 -8.03 -6.52
C MET A 36 -3.39 -8.71 -7.44
N ASN A 37 -3.51 -8.24 -8.69
CA ASN A 37 -4.41 -8.81 -9.69
C ASN A 37 -4.00 -10.24 -10.07
N ALA A 38 -2.71 -10.50 -10.26
CA ALA A 38 -2.23 -11.83 -10.61
C ALA A 38 -2.54 -12.84 -9.49
N ILE A 39 -2.32 -12.46 -8.23
CA ILE A 39 -2.64 -13.31 -7.06
C ILE A 39 -4.15 -13.56 -6.96
N LYS A 40 -4.98 -12.51 -7.03
CA LYS A 40 -6.45 -12.67 -6.98
C LYS A 40 -6.99 -13.60 -8.07
N ASN A 41 -6.39 -13.56 -9.26
CA ASN A 41 -6.81 -14.41 -10.36
C ASN A 41 -6.44 -15.88 -10.17
N LEU A 42 -5.31 -16.19 -9.52
CA LEU A 42 -4.85 -17.57 -9.32
C LEU A 42 -5.30 -18.19 -7.99
N PHE A 43 -5.52 -17.36 -6.98
CA PHE A 43 -5.93 -17.74 -5.62
C PHE A 43 -7.12 -16.86 -5.20
N PRO A 44 -8.30 -17.04 -5.82
CA PRO A 44 -9.48 -16.17 -5.58
C PRO A 44 -10.04 -16.27 -4.16
N THR A 45 -9.74 -17.37 -3.45
CA THR A 45 -10.11 -17.64 -2.06
C THR A 45 -9.13 -17.04 -1.06
N ALA A 46 -7.94 -16.63 -1.50
CA ALA A 46 -6.92 -16.10 -0.61
C ALA A 46 -7.30 -14.72 -0.09
N ASN A 47 -7.08 -14.51 1.20
CA ASN A 47 -7.17 -13.20 1.83
C ASN A 47 -5.90 -12.39 1.56
N LEU A 48 -5.99 -11.35 0.73
CA LEU A 48 -4.87 -10.49 0.41
C LEU A 48 -4.68 -9.41 1.48
N SER A 49 -3.42 -9.12 1.81
CA SER A 49 -3.02 -8.02 2.69
C SER A 49 -1.81 -7.28 2.13
N GLY A 50 -1.77 -5.96 2.35
CA GLY A 50 -0.60 -5.15 2.02
C GLY A 50 0.52 -5.36 3.02
N CYS A 51 1.77 -5.32 2.54
CA CYS A 51 2.94 -5.42 3.41
C CYS A 51 3.30 -4.05 4.02
N PHE A 52 3.12 -3.90 5.34
CA PHE A 52 3.45 -2.66 6.06
C PHE A 52 4.93 -2.24 5.91
N PHE A 53 5.86 -3.20 5.88
CA PHE A 53 7.28 -2.91 5.67
C PHE A 53 7.52 -2.23 4.31
N HIS A 54 6.93 -2.75 3.24
CA HIS A 54 7.02 -2.14 1.90
C HIS A 54 6.31 -0.78 1.84
N LEU A 55 5.23 -0.56 2.61
CA LEU A 55 4.59 0.74 2.74
C LEU A 55 5.58 1.78 3.32
N CYS A 56 6.22 1.45 4.44
CA CYS A 56 7.23 2.32 5.07
C CYS A 56 8.40 2.61 4.13
N GLN A 57 8.90 1.61 3.41
CA GLN A 57 9.96 1.79 2.43
C GLN A 57 9.53 2.72 1.29
N ASN A 58 8.32 2.55 0.75
CA ASN A 58 7.81 3.39 -0.32
C ASN A 58 7.70 4.87 0.10
N VAL A 59 7.25 5.13 1.33
CA VAL A 59 7.20 6.49 1.90
C VAL A 59 8.61 7.09 1.98
N TYR A 60 9.59 6.34 2.48
CA TYR A 60 10.98 6.81 2.54
C TYR A 60 11.62 7.02 1.15
N HIS A 61 11.33 6.14 0.19
CA HIS A 61 11.75 6.31 -1.19
C HIS A 61 11.13 7.55 -1.83
N ALA A 62 9.90 7.91 -1.48
CA ALA A 62 9.28 9.15 -1.92
C ALA A 62 10.04 10.38 -1.38
N VAL A 63 10.37 10.41 -0.08
CA VAL A 63 11.22 11.47 0.51
C VAL A 63 12.53 11.63 -0.28
N THR A 64 13.14 10.52 -0.66
CA THR A 64 14.37 10.52 -1.47
C THR A 64 14.13 11.05 -2.89
N ARG A 65 13.08 10.57 -3.56
CA ARG A 65 12.77 10.89 -4.96
C ARG A 65 12.44 12.36 -5.16
N PHE A 66 11.87 13.01 -4.14
CA PHE A 66 11.48 14.41 -4.17
C PHE A 66 12.54 15.34 -3.57
N ASP A 67 13.77 14.86 -3.37
CA ASP A 67 14.88 15.63 -2.80
C ASP A 67 14.59 16.23 -1.41
N LEU A 68 13.69 15.59 -0.64
CA LEU A 68 13.27 16.02 0.69
C LEU A 68 14.13 15.41 1.82
N LYS A 69 15.24 14.74 1.50
CA LYS A 69 16.11 14.08 2.49
C LYS A 69 16.67 15.04 3.52
N THR A 70 17.18 16.19 3.08
CA THR A 70 17.73 17.22 3.98
C THR A 70 16.63 17.74 4.91
N LEU A 71 15.49 18.12 4.34
CA LEU A 71 14.33 18.57 5.12
C LEU A 71 13.84 17.51 6.11
N TYR A 72 13.79 16.24 5.71
CA TYR A 72 13.46 15.12 6.59
C TYR A 72 14.48 14.90 7.71
N GLY A 73 15.76 15.14 7.46
CA GLY A 73 16.81 15.00 8.47
C GLY A 73 16.90 16.17 9.44
N GLU A 74 16.57 17.39 8.99
CA GLU A 74 16.78 18.62 9.74
C GLU A 74 15.51 19.18 10.38
N ASN A 75 14.32 18.80 9.90
CA ASN A 75 13.04 19.25 10.43
C ASN A 75 12.26 18.10 11.07
N GLU A 76 12.27 18.05 12.40
CA GLU A 76 11.60 17.00 13.17
C GLU A 76 10.08 16.94 12.95
N ASN A 77 9.43 18.11 12.82
CA ASN A 77 8.00 18.18 12.56
C ASN A 77 7.64 17.56 11.19
N PHE A 78 8.40 17.91 10.15
CA PHE A 78 8.24 17.30 8.84
C PHE A 78 8.54 15.79 8.87
N ALA A 79 9.59 15.36 9.57
CA ALA A 79 9.89 13.95 9.74
C ALA A 79 8.78 13.19 10.46
N GLN A 80 8.17 13.79 11.48
CA GLN A 80 7.02 13.23 12.18
C GLN A 80 5.81 13.10 11.26
N GLN A 81 5.49 14.14 10.48
CA GLN A 81 4.39 14.10 9.51
C GLN A 81 4.61 13.00 8.46
N ILE A 82 5.82 12.86 7.91
CA ILE A 82 6.15 11.76 6.98
C ILE A 82 6.00 10.39 7.65
N ARG A 83 6.49 10.23 8.88
CA ARG A 83 6.36 8.98 9.65
C ARG A 83 4.91 8.66 10.04
N SER A 84 4.01 9.65 10.07
CA SER A 84 2.58 9.42 10.30
C SER A 84 1.86 8.85 9.07
N LEU A 85 2.40 9.00 7.86
CA LEU A 85 1.74 8.52 6.63
C LEU A 85 1.52 6.99 6.63
N PRO A 86 2.50 6.14 6.99
CA PRO A 86 2.24 4.70 7.14
C PRO A 86 1.22 4.38 8.24
N ALA A 87 1.09 5.22 9.28
CA ALA A 87 0.15 4.96 10.37
C ALA A 87 -1.32 5.05 9.94
N LEU A 88 -1.60 5.71 8.80
CA LEU A 88 -2.92 5.72 8.16
C LEU A 88 -3.45 4.31 7.87
N ALA A 89 -2.57 3.32 7.67
CA ALA A 89 -2.94 1.92 7.49
C ALA A 89 -3.71 1.33 8.69
N PHE A 90 -3.59 1.94 9.87
CA PHE A 90 -4.26 1.47 11.07
C PHE A 90 -5.63 2.12 11.32
N LEU A 91 -5.96 3.20 10.61
CA LEU A 91 -7.21 3.94 10.81
C LEU A 91 -8.43 3.21 10.24
N PRO A 92 -9.65 3.55 10.73
CA PRO A 92 -10.88 3.26 10.01
C PRO A 92 -10.85 3.90 8.62
N THR A 93 -11.40 3.20 7.64
CA THR A 93 -11.36 3.58 6.22
C THR A 93 -12.05 4.91 5.94
N THR A 94 -13.05 5.24 6.76
CA THR A 94 -13.81 6.50 6.72
C THR A 94 -12.96 7.70 7.07
N ASP A 95 -11.91 7.49 7.87
CA ASP A 95 -11.14 8.57 8.47
C ASP A 95 -9.85 8.83 7.70
N VAL A 96 -9.40 7.85 6.89
CA VAL A 96 -8.08 7.92 6.24
C VAL A 96 -7.92 9.13 5.33
N ILE A 97 -8.95 9.47 4.54
CA ILE A 97 -8.87 10.61 3.61
C ILE A 97 -8.77 11.92 4.39
N ALA A 98 -9.61 12.11 5.40
CA ALA A 98 -9.61 13.32 6.21
C ALA A 98 -8.27 13.50 6.96
N THR A 99 -7.77 12.45 7.62
CA THR A 99 -6.48 12.52 8.33
C THR A 99 -5.31 12.73 7.36
N PHE A 100 -5.35 12.14 6.16
CA PHE A 100 -4.33 12.39 5.14
C PHE A 100 -4.30 13.87 4.73
N ASP A 101 -5.46 14.47 4.48
CA ASP A 101 -5.57 15.88 4.11
C ASP A 101 -5.08 16.80 5.25
N GLU A 102 -5.39 16.45 6.50
CA GLU A 102 -4.89 17.16 7.69
C GLU A 102 -3.36 17.11 7.81
N ILE A 103 -2.74 15.94 7.59
CA ILE A 103 -1.28 15.79 7.59
C ILE A 103 -0.66 16.64 6.46
N LYS A 104 -1.26 16.56 5.27
CA LYS A 104 -0.78 17.26 4.07
C LYS A 104 -0.85 18.79 4.23
N ALA A 105 -1.90 19.31 4.86
CA ALA A 105 -2.07 20.74 5.10
C ALA A 105 -0.96 21.34 5.98
N GLN A 106 -0.26 20.52 6.75
CA GLN A 106 0.81 20.94 7.65
C GLN A 106 2.21 20.86 7.02
N PHE A 107 2.32 20.43 5.76
CA PHE A 107 3.61 20.39 5.07
C PHE A 107 4.18 21.79 4.85
N PRO A 108 5.50 21.97 4.99
CA PRO A 108 6.14 23.26 4.73
C PRO A 108 6.00 23.66 3.25
N ALA A 109 6.19 24.94 2.93
CA ALA A 109 6.01 25.46 1.56
C ALA A 109 7.00 24.86 0.54
N GLU A 110 8.15 24.37 1.01
CA GLU A 110 9.14 23.58 0.28
C GLU A 110 8.75 22.10 0.19
N GLY A 111 7.85 21.64 1.05
CA GLY A 111 7.24 20.32 1.04
C GLY A 111 6.27 20.16 -0.12
N LEU A 112 6.57 19.23 -1.02
CA LEU A 112 5.68 18.76 -2.10
C LEU A 112 5.17 19.84 -3.07
N LYS A 113 5.96 20.88 -3.37
CA LYS A 113 5.73 21.73 -4.55
C LYS A 113 6.43 21.17 -5.77
N LYS A 114 5.78 20.21 -6.43
CA LYS A 114 5.72 19.97 -7.90
C LYS A 114 5.30 18.53 -8.15
N GLU A 115 4.27 18.42 -8.98
CA GLU A 115 3.64 17.21 -9.49
C GLU A 115 3.22 16.17 -8.44
N GLN A 116 1.92 16.25 -8.10
CA GLN A 116 1.03 15.14 -7.74
C GLN A 116 1.76 13.85 -7.35
N CYS A 117 1.84 13.55 -6.04
CA CYS A 117 2.13 12.20 -5.62
C CYS A 117 0.92 11.33 -5.98
N TYR A 118 0.87 10.91 -7.24
CA TYR A 118 0.00 9.92 -7.87
C TYR A 118 0.21 8.50 -7.28
N VAL A 119 0.57 8.47 -6.00
CA VAL A 119 0.45 7.37 -5.04
C VAL A 119 -0.78 7.65 -4.14
N ASP A 120 -1.64 8.57 -4.59
CA ASP A 120 -3.02 8.83 -4.15
C ASP A 120 -3.82 7.52 -4.05
N ALA A 121 -4.63 7.43 -3.00
CA ALA A 121 -5.89 6.69 -2.93
C ALA A 121 -5.89 5.16 -3.17
N GLN A 122 -5.02 4.58 -4.00
CA GLN A 122 -5.03 3.14 -4.30
C GLN A 122 -4.46 2.29 -3.17
N ILE A 123 -3.45 2.79 -2.43
CA ILE A 123 -2.87 2.08 -1.28
C ILE A 123 -3.86 2.06 -0.11
N ILE A 124 -4.54 3.17 0.12
CA ILE A 124 -5.51 3.35 1.22
C ILE A 124 -6.88 2.72 0.88
N GLN A 125 -7.38 2.88 -0.35
CA GLN A 125 -8.59 2.20 -0.82
C GLN A 125 -8.41 0.68 -0.88
N ALA A 126 -7.22 0.19 -1.28
CA ALA A 126 -6.92 -1.24 -1.26
C ALA A 126 -6.96 -1.82 0.16
N GLU A 127 -6.50 -1.09 1.18
CA GLU A 127 -6.67 -1.53 2.58
C GLU A 127 -8.12 -1.42 3.05
N ALA A 128 -8.88 -0.43 2.57
CA ALA A 128 -10.29 -0.27 2.91
C ALA A 128 -11.17 -1.41 2.37
N ASP A 129 -10.94 -1.79 1.12
CA ASP A 129 -11.65 -2.89 0.46
C ASP A 129 -11.30 -4.25 1.09
N VAL A 130 -10.04 -4.44 1.52
CA VAL A 130 -9.57 -5.64 2.24
C VAL A 130 -10.19 -5.77 3.64
N ARG A 131 -10.41 -4.66 4.36
CA ARG A 131 -11.03 -4.69 5.71
C ARG A 131 -12.55 -4.90 5.66
N GLN A 132 -13.26 -4.36 4.66
CA GLN A 132 -14.71 -4.57 4.52
C GLN A 132 -15.10 -6.02 4.20
N ALA A 133 -14.24 -6.75 3.48
CA ALA A 133 -14.44 -8.20 3.24
C ALA A 133 -14.47 -9.00 4.56
N ARG A 134 -13.58 -8.67 5.51
CA ARG A 134 -13.47 -9.36 6.81
C ARG A 134 -14.65 -9.11 7.75
N ARG A 135 -15.27 -7.92 7.71
CA ARG A 135 -16.45 -7.59 8.56
C ARG A 135 -17.72 -8.31 8.10
N ARG A 136 -17.89 -8.57 6.80
CA ARG A 136 -19.06 -9.29 6.26
C ARG A 136 -19.03 -10.79 6.56
N GLU A 137 -17.84 -11.38 6.75
CA GLU A 137 -17.67 -12.77 7.15
C GLU A 137 -17.79 -12.99 8.66
N GLN A 138 -17.41 -12.01 9.49
CA GLN A 138 -17.58 -12.10 10.95
C GLN A 138 -19.01 -11.83 11.44
N ILE A 139 -19.85 -11.15 10.66
CA ILE A 139 -21.27 -10.89 10.99
C ILE A 139 -22.21 -12.01 10.44
N ARG A 140 -21.70 -12.88 9.56
CA ARG A 140 -22.44 -14.03 8.97
C ARG A 140 -22.19 -15.37 9.68
N ARG A 141 -21.38 -15.40 10.73
CA ARG A 141 -21.25 -16.52 11.67
C ARG A 141 -21.97 -16.19 12.95
#